data_AF-A0A1M7QWA1-F1
#
_entry.id   AF-A0A1M7QWA1-F1
#
_cell.length_a   1.000
_cell.length_b   1.000
_cell.length_c   1.000
_cell.angle_alpha   90.00
_cell.angle_beta   90.00
_cell.angle_gamma   90.00
#
_symmetry.space_group_name_H-M   'P 1'
#
loop_
_entity.id
_entity.type
_entity.pdbx_description
1 polymer ?
#
loop_
_entity_poly.entity_id
_entity_poly.type
_entity_poly.pdbx_seq_one_letter_code
_entity_poly.pdbx_strand_id
1 'polypeptide(L)'
;MAEYQGYRITSPYGYRTHPIRGSRSFHAGIDLAKSHRAPIKSFTRGTVIFSGFGKSGTGLGGYGNVVLIRDRNNRAQLYAHLDSTVVNKGQFVSKGEIIGYQGKTGFVTGSHLHFEVRKKMEFSPPYGYRSDTAASTVNPINYLNQFTASEYLKKGDKGNVVRKLQTQLIKMGFRLERYGVDGNFGQETDKAVKAFQKSQGIKVDGIVGPVTNARLEKVSTLIANYPGLIKKNSRGQVVRIIQRKVRTKIDGIFGPKTEKAVKQYQRNNDLRIDGIVGPKTWQKMFR
;
A
#
# COMPACT_ATOMS: atom_id res chain seq x y z
N MET A 1 -11.48 12.27 10.03
CA MET A 1 -11.11 11.87 11.40
C MET A 1 -11.89 10.63 11.84
N ALA A 2 -11.71 9.48 11.20
CA ALA A 2 -12.54 8.29 11.45
C ALA A 2 -11.78 7.05 11.99
N GLU A 3 -10.44 7.09 12.10
CA GLU A 3 -9.64 5.85 12.22
C GLU A 3 -9.30 5.39 13.64
N TYR A 4 -9.57 6.20 14.66
CA TYR A 4 -9.41 5.82 16.06
C TYR A 4 -10.73 5.89 16.84
N GLN A 5 -11.88 5.71 16.17
CA GLN A 5 -13.19 5.68 16.86
C GLN A 5 -13.09 4.80 18.12
N GLY A 6 -13.33 5.44 19.27
CA GLY A 6 -13.24 4.83 20.60
C GLY A 6 -11.90 4.97 21.34
N TYR A 7 -10.88 5.64 20.80
CA TYR A 7 -9.67 6.00 21.56
C TYR A 7 -9.69 7.48 21.95
N ARG A 8 -9.22 7.78 23.17
CA ARG A 8 -8.84 9.13 23.57
C ARG A 8 -7.36 9.35 23.28
N ILE A 9 -7.01 10.41 22.55
CA ILE A 9 -5.61 10.83 22.40
C ILE A 9 -5.15 11.39 23.75
N THR A 10 -4.19 10.72 24.39
CA THR A 10 -3.60 11.20 25.65
C THR A 10 -2.34 12.01 25.42
N SER A 11 -1.67 11.81 24.28
CA SER A 11 -0.46 12.55 23.99
C SER A 11 -0.10 12.60 22.49
N PRO A 12 0.13 13.79 21.89
CA PRO A 12 0.33 13.96 20.45
C PRO A 12 1.78 13.76 19.99
N TYR A 13 1.99 13.54 18.70
CA TYR A 13 3.31 13.48 18.07
C TYR A 13 4.02 14.85 18.08
N GLY A 14 5.33 14.86 18.27
CA GLY A 14 6.17 16.06 18.15
C GLY A 14 6.94 16.42 19.43
N TYR A 15 7.60 17.59 19.41
CA TYR A 15 8.35 18.10 20.55
C TYR A 15 7.44 18.47 21.72
N ARG A 16 7.85 18.09 22.92
CA ARG A 16 7.22 18.46 24.19
C ARG A 16 8.25 19.11 25.09
N THR A 17 7.83 20.15 25.80
CA THR A 17 8.64 20.79 26.84
C THR A 17 8.34 20.12 28.17
N HIS A 18 9.36 19.64 28.87
CA HIS A 18 9.18 19.13 30.22
C HIS A 18 8.73 20.30 31.14
N PRO A 19 7.62 20.17 31.89
CA PRO A 19 6.99 21.29 32.61
C PRO A 19 7.79 21.83 33.80
N ILE A 20 9.01 21.33 34.04
CA ILE A 20 9.82 21.66 35.23
C ILE A 20 11.28 21.90 34.83
N ARG A 21 11.83 21.06 33.94
CA ARG A 21 13.25 21.10 33.55
C ARG A 21 13.53 21.81 32.22
N GLY A 22 12.50 22.26 31.49
CA GLY A 22 12.65 22.95 30.20
C GLY A 22 13.22 22.11 29.04
N SER A 23 13.62 20.85 29.28
CA SER A 23 14.15 19.97 28.25
C SER A 23 13.10 19.62 27.20
N ARG A 24 13.48 19.69 25.91
CA ARG A 24 12.63 19.26 24.79
C ARG A 24 12.81 17.77 24.57
N SER A 25 11.75 16.99 24.77
CA SER A 25 11.72 15.57 24.38
C SER A 25 10.82 15.40 23.16
N PHE A 26 11.26 14.63 22.17
CA PHE A 26 10.48 14.37 20.97
C PHE A 26 9.65 13.09 21.14
N HIS A 27 8.33 13.21 21.00
CA HIS A 27 7.45 12.07 20.98
C HIS A 27 7.29 11.51 19.57
N ALA A 28 7.88 10.34 19.32
CA ALA A 28 7.97 9.69 18.01
C ALA A 28 6.66 9.05 17.52
N GLY A 29 5.65 8.99 18.39
CA GLY A 29 4.34 8.40 18.10
C GLY A 29 3.17 9.25 18.57
N ILE A 30 2.03 8.60 18.77
CA ILE A 30 0.87 9.13 19.49
C ILE A 30 0.48 8.14 20.57
N ASP A 31 0.04 8.66 21.72
CA ASP A 31 -0.48 7.84 22.80
C ASP A 31 -2.00 7.86 22.76
N LEU A 32 -2.59 6.67 22.72
CA LEU A 32 -4.01 6.42 22.56
C LEU A 32 -4.50 5.57 23.72
N ALA A 33 -5.57 5.97 24.39
CA ALA A 33 -6.13 5.24 25.52
C ALA A 33 -7.55 4.73 25.26
N LYS A 34 -7.76 3.48 25.63
CA LYS A 34 -9.02 2.77 25.90
C LYS A 34 -8.98 2.18 27.31
N SER A 35 -10.00 1.39 27.67
CA SER A 35 -9.91 0.52 28.83
C SER A 35 -8.73 -0.44 28.73
N HIS A 36 -8.13 -0.78 29.88
CA HIS A 36 -7.09 -1.80 29.96
C HIS A 36 -7.60 -3.12 29.35
N ARG A 37 -6.72 -3.83 28.61
CA ARG A 37 -7.03 -5.05 27.84
C ARG A 37 -8.11 -4.89 26.76
N ALA A 38 -8.50 -3.66 26.39
CA ALA A 38 -9.33 -3.46 25.22
C ALA A 38 -8.62 -3.99 23.96
N PRO A 39 -9.36 -4.57 22.99
CA PRO A 39 -8.78 -5.03 21.73
C PRO A 39 -8.10 -3.90 20.96
N ILE A 40 -6.83 -4.11 20.60
CA ILE A 40 -6.07 -3.26 19.69
C ILE A 40 -6.19 -3.84 18.29
N LYS A 41 -6.76 -3.05 17.39
CA LYS A 41 -6.91 -3.37 15.98
C LYS A 41 -5.78 -2.75 15.17
N SER A 42 -5.33 -3.43 14.12
CA SER A 42 -4.38 -2.86 13.17
C SER A 42 -5.02 -1.66 12.44
N PHE A 43 -4.37 -0.50 12.44
CA PHE A 43 -4.83 0.69 11.74
C PHE A 43 -4.64 0.61 10.22
N THR A 44 -3.81 -0.32 9.76
CA THR A 44 -3.56 -0.56 8.34
C THR A 44 -3.54 -2.05 8.01
N ARG A 45 -3.44 -2.39 6.74
CA ARG A 45 -3.05 -3.74 6.31
C ARG A 45 -1.53 -3.85 6.17
N GLY A 46 -0.97 -5.03 6.40
CA GLY A 46 0.46 -5.25 6.20
C GLY A 46 0.95 -6.62 6.67
N THR A 47 2.27 -6.82 6.64
CA THR A 47 2.91 -8.03 7.14
C THR A 47 3.48 -7.76 8.52
N VAL A 48 3.16 -8.60 9.52
CA VAL A 48 3.78 -8.58 10.84
C VAL A 48 5.25 -8.99 10.70
N ILE A 49 6.16 -8.12 11.13
CA ILE A 49 7.62 -8.37 11.07
C ILE A 49 8.23 -8.61 12.45
N PHE A 50 7.51 -8.22 13.51
CA PHE A 50 7.85 -8.54 14.89
C PHE A 50 6.56 -8.64 15.72
N SER A 51 6.51 -9.59 16.64
CA SER A 51 5.45 -9.76 17.62
C SER A 51 6.05 -10.38 18.89
N GLY A 52 5.96 -9.68 20.02
CA GLY A 52 6.51 -10.14 21.30
C GLY A 52 7.14 -9.01 22.13
N PHE A 53 7.90 -9.37 23.17
CA PHE A 53 8.53 -8.39 24.06
C PHE A 53 9.78 -7.76 23.42
N GLY A 54 9.81 -6.43 23.34
CA GLY A 54 10.90 -5.66 22.77
C GLY A 54 12.18 -5.69 23.63
N LYS A 55 13.31 -6.01 23.00
CA LYS A 55 14.62 -6.11 23.67
C LYS A 55 15.48 -4.87 23.43
N SER A 56 16.30 -4.49 24.41
CA SER A 56 17.31 -3.43 24.26
C SER A 56 18.24 -3.72 23.07
N GLY A 57 18.69 -2.66 22.39
CA GLY A 57 19.53 -2.77 21.18
C GLY A 57 18.76 -3.11 19.89
N THR A 58 17.48 -3.51 19.97
CA THR A 58 16.70 -3.86 18.77
C THR A 58 15.94 -2.71 18.13
N GLY A 59 16.00 -1.51 18.72
CA GLY A 59 15.09 -0.41 18.38
C GLY A 59 13.67 -0.59 18.93
N LEU A 60 13.43 -1.63 19.75
CA LEU A 60 12.17 -1.91 20.46
C LEU A 60 12.32 -1.99 21.99
N GLY A 61 13.52 -1.73 22.52
CA GLY A 61 13.76 -1.71 23.96
C GLY A 61 12.88 -0.65 24.67
N GLY A 62 12.34 -0.99 25.84
CA GLY A 62 11.47 -0.10 26.62
C GLY A 62 10.01 -0.04 26.15
N TYR A 63 9.69 -0.55 24.95
CA TYR A 63 8.32 -0.56 24.42
C TYR A 63 7.41 -1.68 24.97
N GLY A 64 7.96 -2.64 25.73
CA GLY A 64 7.18 -3.76 26.26
C GLY A 64 6.77 -4.75 25.18
N ASN A 65 5.54 -5.29 25.24
CA ASN A 65 5.00 -6.11 24.16
C ASN A 65 4.65 -5.23 22.96
N VAL A 66 5.18 -5.64 21.80
CA VAL A 66 5.12 -4.89 20.55
C VAL A 66 4.60 -5.77 19.42
N VAL A 67 3.74 -5.20 18.59
CA VAL A 67 3.50 -5.67 17.22
C VAL A 67 4.07 -4.64 16.25
N LEU A 68 4.91 -5.08 15.31
CA LEU A 68 5.46 -4.24 14.25
C LEU A 68 4.97 -4.73 12.89
N ILE A 69 4.28 -3.87 12.15
CA ILE A 69 3.67 -4.20 10.85
C ILE A 69 4.33 -3.37 9.75
N ARG A 70 4.79 -4.04 8.68
CA ARG A 70 5.28 -3.39 7.47
C ARG A 70 4.13 -3.17 6.48
N ASP A 71 3.96 -1.92 6.03
CA ASP A 71 3.04 -1.58 4.94
C ASP A 71 3.63 -1.84 3.53
N ARG A 72 2.81 -1.63 2.49
CA ARG A 72 3.25 -1.78 1.08
C ARG A 72 4.31 -0.77 0.63
N ASN A 73 4.49 0.33 1.35
CA ASN A 73 5.48 1.37 1.05
C ASN A 73 6.76 1.21 1.89
N ASN A 74 6.96 0.04 2.51
CA ASN A 74 8.08 -0.26 3.40
C ASN A 74 8.18 0.67 4.62
N ARG A 75 7.05 1.18 5.14
CA ARG A 75 6.98 1.85 6.44
C ARG A 75 6.67 0.83 7.53
N ALA A 76 7.24 1.03 8.72
CA ALA A 76 6.94 0.19 9.87
C ALA A 76 5.93 0.90 10.78
N GLN A 77 4.96 0.16 11.28
CA GLN A 77 3.94 0.62 12.19
C GLN A 77 4.07 -0.15 13.49
N LEU A 78 4.40 0.58 14.55
CA LEU A 78 4.70 0.01 15.85
C LEU A 78 3.52 0.23 16.78
N TYR A 79 3.05 -0.86 17.38
CA TYR A 79 2.01 -0.88 18.39
C TYR A 79 2.64 -1.40 19.67
N ALA A 80 2.84 -0.52 20.66
CA ALA A 80 3.61 -0.82 21.86
C ALA A 80 2.77 -0.77 23.14
N HIS A 81 3.43 -1.18 24.24
CA HIS A 81 2.88 -1.27 25.58
C HIS A 81 1.69 -2.22 25.69
N LEU A 82 1.59 -3.18 24.77
CA LEU A 82 0.49 -4.14 24.73
C LEU A 82 0.51 -5.02 25.99
N ASP A 83 -0.66 -5.48 26.43
CA ASP A 83 -0.75 -6.48 27.49
C ASP A 83 -0.30 -7.82 26.90
N SER A 84 -0.80 -8.14 25.71
CA SER A 84 -0.50 -9.36 24.96
C SER A 84 -0.62 -9.13 23.45
N THR A 85 0.06 -9.96 22.68
CA THR A 85 -0.02 -10.00 21.21
C THR A 85 -0.77 -11.26 20.77
N VAL A 86 -1.59 -11.18 19.72
CA VAL A 86 -2.34 -12.34 19.18
C VAL A 86 -1.99 -12.69 17.74
N VAL A 87 -0.92 -12.10 17.22
CA VAL A 87 -0.42 -12.34 15.86
C VAL A 87 1.04 -12.77 15.88
N ASN A 88 1.48 -13.45 14.82
CA ASN A 88 2.84 -13.99 14.72
C ASN A 88 3.65 -13.29 13.63
N LYS A 89 4.99 -13.27 13.79
CA LYS A 89 5.90 -12.80 12.72
C LYS A 89 5.64 -13.58 11.43
N GLY A 90 5.52 -12.86 10.31
CA GLY A 90 5.19 -13.40 8.99
C GLY A 90 3.71 -13.32 8.64
N GLN A 91 2.81 -13.17 9.62
CA GLN A 91 1.36 -13.08 9.38
C GLN A 91 1.02 -11.82 8.56
N PHE A 92 0.20 -11.97 7.53
CA PHE A 92 -0.47 -10.83 6.90
C PHE A 92 -1.71 -10.48 7.71
N VAL A 93 -1.85 -9.21 8.06
CA VAL A 93 -3.02 -8.69 8.79
C VAL A 93 -3.76 -7.67 7.94
N SER A 94 -5.09 -7.73 8.03
CA SER A 94 -5.97 -6.72 7.44
C SER A 94 -6.15 -5.54 8.38
N LYS A 95 -6.50 -4.38 7.83
CA LYS A 95 -6.95 -3.25 8.65
C LYS A 95 -8.17 -3.67 9.46
N GLY A 96 -8.18 -3.32 10.76
CA GLY A 96 -9.27 -3.66 11.67
C GLY A 96 -9.15 -5.04 12.34
N GLU A 97 -8.21 -5.87 11.90
CA GLU A 97 -7.90 -7.16 12.53
C GLU A 97 -7.30 -6.94 13.92
N ILE A 98 -7.71 -7.74 14.90
CA ILE A 98 -7.18 -7.66 16.27
C ILE A 98 -5.75 -8.19 16.26
N ILE A 99 -4.81 -7.39 16.77
CA ILE A 99 -3.38 -7.72 16.81
C ILE A 99 -2.84 -7.91 18.22
N GLY A 100 -3.59 -7.44 19.22
CA GLY A 100 -3.25 -7.58 20.63
C GLY A 100 -4.25 -6.85 21.51
N TYR A 101 -3.88 -6.66 22.76
CA TYR A 101 -4.72 -6.00 23.76
C TYR A 101 -3.96 -4.88 24.46
N GLN A 102 -4.64 -3.78 24.81
CA GLN A 102 -4.01 -2.63 25.43
C GLN A 102 -3.40 -2.99 26.78
N GLY A 103 -2.16 -2.60 27.05
CA GLY A 103 -1.49 -2.92 28.30
C GLY A 103 -0.76 -1.76 28.92
N LYS A 104 0.19 -2.11 29.79
CA LYS A 104 1.11 -1.23 30.50
C LYS A 104 2.52 -1.88 30.56
N THR A 105 2.89 -2.64 29.53
CA THR A 105 4.20 -3.30 29.51
C THR A 105 5.29 -2.33 29.05
N GLY A 106 6.53 -2.54 29.50
CA GLY A 106 7.64 -1.64 29.21
C GLY A 106 7.64 -0.38 30.09
N PHE A 107 8.24 0.69 29.60
CA PHE A 107 8.50 1.91 30.38
C PHE A 107 7.35 2.91 30.26
N VAL A 108 6.26 2.65 30.99
CA VAL A 108 5.05 3.48 30.97
C VAL A 108 4.42 3.67 32.35
N THR A 109 3.79 4.82 32.57
CA THR A 109 3.14 5.17 33.83
C THR A 109 1.71 4.65 33.94
N GLY A 110 1.01 4.46 32.82
CA GLY A 110 -0.38 4.03 32.77
C GLY A 110 -0.71 3.23 31.52
N SER A 111 -1.85 2.54 31.52
CA SER A 111 -2.24 1.71 30.38
C SER A 111 -2.66 2.57 29.18
N HIS A 112 -1.98 2.38 28.06
CA HIS A 112 -2.27 3.04 26.79
C HIS A 112 -1.60 2.26 25.64
N LEU A 113 -2.00 2.56 24.42
CA LEU A 113 -1.29 2.18 23.21
C LEU A 113 -0.36 3.32 22.80
N HIS A 114 0.93 3.03 22.64
CA HIS A 114 1.84 3.91 21.91
C HIS A 114 1.90 3.45 20.45
N PHE A 115 1.53 4.35 19.53
CA PHE A 115 1.51 4.09 18.09
C PHE A 115 2.51 4.97 17.34
N GLU A 116 3.47 4.35 16.68
CA GLU A 116 4.51 5.03 15.90
C GLU A 116 4.50 4.58 14.43
N VAL A 117 4.85 5.50 13.52
CA VAL A 117 5.07 5.19 12.10
C VAL A 117 6.49 5.57 11.71
N ARG A 118 7.31 4.55 11.43
CA ARG A 118 8.68 4.70 10.94
C ARG A 118 8.68 4.88 9.42
N LYS A 119 9.50 5.81 8.92
CA LYS A 119 9.62 6.14 7.49
C LYS A 119 10.11 4.96 6.64
N LYS A 120 10.95 4.09 7.21
CA LYS A 120 11.51 2.93 6.54
C LYS A 120 11.64 1.78 7.51
N MET A 121 11.24 0.60 7.07
CA MET A 121 11.42 -0.65 7.79
C MET A 121 12.76 -1.30 7.42
N GLU A 122 13.46 -1.81 8.41
CA GLU A 122 14.64 -2.68 8.27
C GLU A 122 14.32 -4.06 8.87
N PHE A 123 14.63 -5.15 8.15
CA PHE A 123 14.24 -6.51 8.57
C PHE A 123 15.05 -7.05 9.75
N SER A 124 16.17 -6.38 10.05
CA SER A 124 17.02 -6.64 11.20
C SER A 124 16.94 -5.47 12.17
N PRO A 125 17.22 -5.69 13.46
CA PRO A 125 17.59 -4.63 14.39
C PRO A 125 18.49 -3.57 13.73
N PRO A 126 18.18 -2.27 13.88
CA PRO A 126 17.24 -1.68 14.83
C PRO A 126 15.78 -1.53 14.34
N TYR A 127 15.32 -2.35 13.39
CA TYR A 127 13.95 -2.31 12.84
C TYR A 127 13.52 -0.93 12.35
N GLY A 128 14.44 -0.19 11.74
CA GLY A 128 14.20 1.16 11.22
C GLY A 128 14.14 2.27 12.27
N TYR A 129 14.47 1.99 13.53
CA TYR A 129 14.69 3.01 14.55
C TYR A 129 16.13 3.54 14.48
N ARG A 130 16.31 4.86 14.50
CA ARG A 130 17.63 5.51 14.54
C ARG A 130 17.69 6.50 15.70
N SER A 131 18.90 6.91 16.09
CA SER A 131 19.13 7.87 17.19
C SER A 131 18.36 9.18 17.02
N ASP A 132 18.16 9.64 15.78
CA ASP A 132 17.25 10.74 15.47
C ASP A 132 15.83 10.20 15.17
N THR A 133 14.98 10.27 16.18
CA THR A 133 13.59 9.81 16.11
C THR A 133 12.72 10.71 15.24
N ALA A 134 12.97 12.02 15.22
CA ALA A 134 12.22 12.98 14.41
C ALA A 134 12.51 12.79 12.92
N ALA A 135 13.76 12.52 12.56
CA ALA A 135 14.14 12.19 11.19
C ALA A 135 13.61 10.82 10.74
N SER A 136 13.38 9.88 11.67
CA SER A 136 13.03 8.49 11.35
C SER A 136 11.53 8.19 11.36
N THR A 137 10.71 9.07 11.93
CA THR A 137 9.26 8.86 12.08
C THR A 137 8.43 9.90 11.33
N VAL A 138 7.14 9.62 11.16
CA VAL A 138 6.17 10.59 10.65
C VAL A 138 5.01 10.70 11.62
N ASN A 139 4.32 11.84 11.58
CA ASN A 139 3.09 12.04 12.34
C ASN A 139 2.08 10.93 12.01
N PRO A 140 1.72 10.07 12.99
CA PRO A 140 0.84 8.93 12.74
C PRO A 140 -0.58 9.31 12.32
N ILE A 141 -1.09 10.46 12.74
CA ILE A 141 -2.42 10.98 12.35
C ILE A 141 -2.41 11.33 10.86
N ASN A 142 -1.40 12.05 10.41
CA ASN A 142 -1.26 12.39 8.99
C ASN A 142 -1.07 11.14 8.14
N TYR A 143 -0.26 10.19 8.61
CA TYR A 143 -0.05 8.92 7.93
C TYR A 143 -1.36 8.13 7.77
N LEU A 144 -2.15 7.98 8.84
CA LEU A 144 -3.38 7.21 8.77
C LEU A 144 -4.45 7.88 7.91
N ASN A 145 -4.62 9.21 8.01
CA ASN A 145 -5.48 9.96 7.10
C ASN A 145 -5.08 9.78 5.62
N GLN A 146 -3.78 9.74 5.32
CA GLN A 146 -3.29 9.42 3.98
C GLN A 146 -3.49 7.95 3.62
N PHE A 147 -3.38 7.05 4.59
CA PHE A 147 -3.57 5.62 4.41
C PHE A 147 -5.03 5.33 4.02
N THR A 148 -6.03 5.85 4.74
CA THR A 148 -7.45 5.75 4.35
C THR A 148 -7.77 6.40 3.03
N ALA A 149 -7.27 7.61 2.77
CA ALA A 149 -7.44 8.25 1.47
C ALA A 149 -6.84 7.39 0.35
N SER A 150 -5.77 6.64 0.62
CA SER A 150 -5.21 5.67 -0.33
C SER A 150 -6.02 4.36 -0.44
N GLU A 151 -6.94 4.07 0.50
CA GLU A 151 -7.83 2.91 0.42
C GLU A 151 -9.05 3.18 -0.46
N TYR A 152 -9.45 4.43 -0.60
CA TYR A 152 -10.58 4.88 -1.42
C TYR A 152 -10.18 6.12 -2.21
N LEU A 153 -9.88 5.95 -3.49
CA LEU A 153 -9.74 7.07 -4.42
C LEU A 153 -11.02 7.25 -5.24
N LYS A 154 -11.45 8.49 -5.42
CA LYS A 154 -12.62 8.86 -6.23
C LYS A 154 -12.38 10.19 -6.94
N LYS A 155 -13.31 10.53 -7.84
CA LYS A 155 -13.29 11.82 -8.55
C LYS A 155 -13.20 12.99 -7.56
N GLY A 156 -12.25 13.89 -7.80
CA GLY A 156 -11.93 15.04 -6.96
C GLY A 156 -10.65 14.88 -6.13
N ASP A 157 -10.21 13.65 -5.86
CA ASP A 157 -8.98 13.40 -5.10
C ASP A 157 -7.73 13.84 -5.89
N LYS A 158 -6.64 14.14 -5.18
CA LYS A 158 -5.39 14.64 -5.77
C LYS A 158 -4.13 14.06 -5.11
N GLY A 159 -2.99 14.22 -5.79
CA GLY A 159 -1.66 13.97 -5.24
C GLY A 159 -1.01 12.67 -5.71
N ASN A 160 0.07 12.28 -5.02
CA ASN A 160 0.93 11.17 -5.44
C ASN A 160 0.22 9.81 -5.48
N VAL A 161 -0.83 9.61 -4.67
CA VAL A 161 -1.66 8.40 -4.70
C VAL A 161 -2.45 8.29 -6.00
N VAL A 162 -2.98 9.41 -6.52
CA VAL A 162 -3.66 9.45 -7.81
C VAL A 162 -2.66 9.28 -8.95
N ARG A 163 -1.45 9.86 -8.85
CA ARG A 163 -0.38 9.64 -9.84
C ARG A 163 -0.05 8.15 -9.96
N LYS A 164 0.11 7.45 -8.83
CA LYS A 164 0.35 5.99 -8.81
C LYS A 164 -0.77 5.21 -9.51
N LEU A 165 -2.03 5.53 -9.21
CA LEU A 165 -3.20 4.93 -9.87
C LEU A 165 -3.19 5.18 -11.39
N GLN A 166 -2.99 6.42 -11.82
CA GLN A 166 -2.92 6.79 -13.24
C GLN A 166 -1.81 6.03 -13.96
N THR A 167 -0.61 5.95 -13.35
CA THR A 167 0.50 5.15 -13.89
C THR A 167 0.12 3.68 -14.04
N GLN A 168 -0.49 3.07 -13.02
CA GLN A 168 -0.95 1.67 -13.09
C GLN A 168 -1.98 1.48 -14.22
N LEU A 169 -2.97 2.36 -14.33
CA LEU A 169 -4.00 2.30 -15.37
C LEU A 169 -3.40 2.42 -16.78
N ILE A 170 -2.51 3.39 -17.02
CA ILE A 170 -1.81 3.57 -18.31
C ILE A 170 -0.99 2.33 -18.65
N LYS A 171 -0.26 1.79 -17.67
CA LYS A 171 0.55 0.58 -17.83
C LYS A 171 -0.30 -0.63 -18.24
N MET A 172 -1.50 -0.75 -17.69
CA MET A 172 -2.50 -1.78 -18.04
C MET A 172 -3.26 -1.51 -19.35
N GLY A 173 -2.93 -0.43 -20.06
CA GLY A 173 -3.52 -0.03 -21.34
C GLY A 173 -4.80 0.80 -21.25
N PHE A 174 -5.18 1.28 -20.06
CA PHE A 174 -6.29 2.24 -19.94
C PHE A 174 -5.81 3.63 -20.30
N ARG A 175 -6.66 4.38 -21.01
CA ARG A 175 -6.26 5.62 -21.67
C ARG A 175 -6.47 6.81 -20.73
N LEU A 176 -5.44 7.64 -20.63
CA LEU A 176 -5.38 8.95 -20.01
C LEU A 176 -4.65 9.88 -20.99
N GLU A 177 -5.30 10.16 -22.12
CA GLU A 177 -4.73 10.86 -23.28
C GLU A 177 -4.55 12.36 -23.06
N ARG A 178 -5.49 13.01 -22.37
CA ARG A 178 -5.49 14.46 -22.26
C ARG A 178 -4.54 14.94 -21.17
N TYR A 179 -4.62 14.34 -19.99
CA TYR A 179 -3.86 14.81 -18.81
C TYR A 179 -2.80 13.81 -18.34
N GLY A 180 -2.85 12.55 -18.80
CA GLY A 180 -1.86 11.54 -18.42
C GLY A 180 -1.80 11.33 -16.90
N VAL A 181 -0.60 11.44 -16.35
CA VAL A 181 -0.31 11.32 -14.91
C VAL A 181 -0.18 12.71 -14.31
N ASP A 182 -1.29 13.41 -14.12
CA ASP A 182 -1.31 14.77 -13.55
C ASP A 182 -1.51 14.79 -12.03
N GLY A 183 -1.87 13.64 -11.45
CA GLY A 183 -2.18 13.53 -10.03
C GLY A 183 -3.54 14.10 -9.65
N ASN A 184 -4.41 14.42 -10.59
CA ASN A 184 -5.79 14.81 -10.33
C ASN A 184 -6.74 13.67 -10.73
N PHE A 185 -7.62 13.28 -9.82
CA PHE A 185 -8.65 12.30 -10.12
C PHE A 185 -9.82 13.02 -10.81
N GLY A 186 -9.58 13.42 -12.06
CA GLY A 186 -10.56 14.09 -12.90
C GLY A 186 -11.52 13.11 -13.60
N GLN A 187 -12.26 13.64 -14.57
CA GLN A 187 -13.18 12.86 -15.39
C GLN A 187 -12.47 11.73 -16.16
N GLU A 188 -11.23 11.96 -16.60
CA GLU A 188 -10.46 10.98 -17.35
C GLU A 188 -10.03 9.79 -16.48
N THR A 189 -9.52 10.07 -15.29
CA THR A 189 -9.20 9.05 -14.27
C THR A 189 -10.44 8.25 -13.86
N ASP A 190 -11.59 8.90 -13.65
CA ASP A 190 -12.87 8.23 -13.35
C ASP A 190 -13.30 7.26 -14.47
N LYS A 191 -13.23 7.70 -15.73
CA LYS A 191 -13.53 6.83 -16.88
C LYS A 191 -12.58 5.64 -16.95
N ALA A 192 -11.28 5.87 -16.73
CA ALA A 192 -10.28 4.81 -16.74
C ALA A 192 -10.50 3.79 -15.60
N VAL A 193 -10.83 4.24 -14.39
CA VAL A 193 -11.17 3.37 -13.26
C VAL A 193 -12.43 2.55 -13.55
N LYS A 194 -13.50 3.16 -14.06
CA LYS A 194 -14.73 2.45 -14.42
C LYS A 194 -14.49 1.42 -15.52
N ALA A 195 -13.69 1.76 -16.53
CA ALA A 195 -13.29 0.82 -17.58
C ALA A 195 -12.47 -0.36 -17.00
N PHE A 196 -11.58 -0.07 -16.05
CA PHE A 196 -10.84 -1.11 -15.33
C PHE A 196 -11.78 -2.02 -14.54
N GLN A 197 -12.65 -1.46 -13.71
CA GLN A 197 -13.63 -2.21 -12.92
C GLN A 197 -14.49 -3.12 -13.78
N LYS A 198 -15.03 -2.58 -14.89
CA LYS A 198 -15.79 -3.35 -15.88
C LYS A 198 -14.97 -4.50 -16.46
N SER A 199 -13.69 -4.27 -16.77
CA SER A 199 -12.81 -5.30 -17.32
C SER A 199 -12.47 -6.42 -16.33
N GLN A 200 -12.57 -6.14 -15.02
CA GLN A 200 -12.28 -7.07 -13.95
C GLN A 200 -13.54 -7.77 -13.40
N GLY A 201 -14.73 -7.46 -13.94
CA GLY A 201 -15.98 -8.03 -13.48
C GLY A 201 -16.33 -7.65 -12.04
N ILE A 202 -15.92 -6.46 -11.60
CA ILE A 202 -16.25 -5.90 -10.28
C ILE A 202 -17.21 -4.72 -10.43
N LYS A 203 -17.80 -4.29 -9.31
CA LYS A 203 -18.71 -3.13 -9.27
C LYS A 203 -18.09 -1.91 -9.96
N VAL A 204 -18.87 -1.27 -10.85
CA VAL A 204 -18.43 -0.13 -11.67
C VAL A 204 -18.97 1.17 -11.07
N ASP A 205 -18.31 1.65 -10.02
CA ASP A 205 -18.72 2.86 -9.30
C ASP A 205 -17.71 4.01 -9.42
N GLY A 206 -16.57 3.80 -10.08
CA GLY A 206 -15.49 4.78 -10.18
C GLY A 206 -14.70 4.97 -8.89
N ILE A 207 -14.98 4.18 -7.85
CA ILE A 207 -14.30 4.23 -6.56
C ILE A 207 -13.21 3.16 -6.53
N VAL A 208 -11.98 3.60 -6.31
CA VAL A 208 -10.84 2.72 -6.09
C VAL A 208 -10.78 2.33 -4.61
N GLY A 209 -11.73 1.49 -4.20
CA GLY A 209 -11.81 0.87 -2.88
C GLY A 209 -10.92 -0.38 -2.74
N PRO A 210 -11.03 -1.13 -1.61
CA PRO A 210 -10.26 -2.36 -1.39
C PRO A 210 -10.37 -3.41 -2.49
N VAL A 211 -11.57 -3.64 -3.02
CA VAL A 211 -11.80 -4.61 -4.12
C VAL A 211 -11.11 -4.16 -5.40
N THR A 212 -11.28 -2.90 -5.79
CA THR A 212 -10.62 -2.32 -6.98
C THR A 212 -9.10 -2.36 -6.82
N ASN A 213 -8.58 -1.97 -5.65
CA ASN A 213 -7.15 -2.02 -5.33
C ASN A 213 -6.58 -3.45 -5.41
N ALA A 214 -7.27 -4.44 -4.84
CA ALA A 214 -6.83 -5.83 -4.92
C ALA A 214 -6.72 -6.33 -6.37
N ARG A 215 -7.65 -5.93 -7.25
CA ARG A 215 -7.57 -6.23 -8.67
C ARG A 215 -6.43 -5.48 -9.37
N LEU A 216 -6.22 -4.20 -9.05
CA LEU A 216 -5.12 -3.40 -9.60
C LEU A 216 -3.77 -4.04 -9.26
N GLU A 217 -3.56 -4.42 -8.00
CA GLU A 217 -2.34 -5.09 -7.55
C GLU A 217 -2.14 -6.42 -8.27
N LYS A 218 -3.17 -7.27 -8.33
CA LYS A 218 -3.09 -8.56 -9.04
C LYS A 218 -2.67 -8.38 -10.51
N VAL A 219 -3.27 -7.43 -11.22
CA VAL A 219 -2.93 -7.15 -12.62
C VAL A 219 -1.52 -6.54 -12.73
N SER A 220 -1.16 -5.65 -11.81
CA SER A 220 0.18 -5.03 -11.77
C SER A 220 1.26 -6.10 -11.60
N THR A 221 1.07 -7.08 -10.72
CA THR A 221 2.00 -8.21 -10.54
C THR A 221 2.11 -9.06 -11.80
N LEU A 222 0.98 -9.36 -12.47
CA LEU A 222 0.98 -10.10 -13.73
C LEU A 222 1.73 -9.37 -14.85
N ILE A 223 1.73 -8.04 -14.84
CA ILE A 223 2.44 -7.23 -15.83
C ILE A 223 3.93 -7.11 -15.48
N ALA A 224 4.26 -6.97 -14.20
CA ALA A 224 5.63 -6.84 -13.71
C ALA A 224 6.46 -8.11 -13.98
N ASN A 225 5.82 -9.28 -13.89
CA ASN A 225 6.47 -10.57 -14.13
C ASN A 225 6.14 -11.06 -15.54
N TYR A 226 7.16 -11.31 -16.37
CA TYR A 226 6.95 -11.87 -17.70
C TYR A 226 6.34 -13.29 -17.59
N PRO A 227 5.13 -13.53 -18.12
CA PRO A 227 4.40 -14.79 -17.90
C PRO A 227 4.84 -15.93 -18.84
N GLY A 228 5.91 -15.74 -19.60
CA GLY A 228 6.32 -16.64 -20.67
C GLY A 228 5.80 -16.23 -22.04
N LEU A 229 6.07 -17.07 -23.04
CA LEU A 229 5.84 -16.76 -24.45
C LEU A 229 4.35 -16.70 -24.77
N ILE A 230 3.84 -15.53 -25.18
CA ILE A 230 2.44 -15.35 -25.57
C ILE A 230 2.33 -15.25 -27.10
N LYS A 231 1.58 -16.18 -27.69
CA LYS A 231 1.43 -16.34 -29.15
C LYS A 231 0.02 -16.80 -29.54
N LYS A 232 -0.21 -17.05 -30.83
CA LYS A 232 -1.46 -17.62 -31.35
C LYS A 232 -1.96 -18.78 -30.48
N ASN A 233 -3.27 -18.81 -30.23
CA ASN A 233 -3.98 -19.75 -29.34
C ASN A 233 -3.82 -19.51 -27.83
N SER A 234 -2.95 -18.58 -27.39
CA SER A 234 -2.92 -18.15 -25.98
C SER A 234 -4.26 -17.53 -25.58
N ARG A 235 -4.65 -17.68 -24.31
CA ARG A 235 -5.92 -17.16 -23.79
C ARG A 235 -5.78 -16.54 -22.40
N GLY A 236 -6.80 -15.79 -22.00
CA GLY A 236 -6.97 -15.33 -20.63
C GLY A 236 -6.61 -13.87 -20.38
N GLN A 237 -6.36 -13.52 -19.12
CA GLN A 237 -6.21 -12.14 -18.67
C GLN A 237 -5.02 -11.42 -19.31
N VAL A 238 -3.88 -12.10 -19.45
CA VAL A 238 -2.68 -11.55 -20.10
C VAL A 238 -2.96 -11.16 -21.55
N VAL A 239 -3.70 -12.00 -22.28
CA VAL A 239 -4.09 -11.70 -23.67
C VAL A 239 -4.99 -10.47 -23.73
N ARG A 240 -5.95 -10.31 -22.79
CA ARG A 240 -6.79 -9.11 -22.72
C ARG A 240 -5.97 -7.83 -22.50
N ILE A 241 -4.93 -7.90 -21.68
CA ILE A 241 -4.02 -6.77 -21.43
C ILE A 241 -3.24 -6.42 -22.70
N ILE A 242 -2.66 -7.42 -23.38
CA ILE A 242 -1.97 -7.23 -24.66
C ILE A 242 -2.93 -6.61 -25.68
N GLN A 243 -4.13 -7.17 -25.84
CA GLN A 243 -5.14 -6.69 -26.79
C GLN A 243 -5.49 -5.22 -26.55
N ARG A 244 -5.60 -4.80 -25.28
CA ARG A 244 -5.80 -3.40 -24.93
C ARG A 244 -4.61 -2.53 -25.33
N LYS A 245 -3.37 -3.00 -25.09
CA LYS A 245 -2.14 -2.28 -25.45
C LYS A 245 -1.99 -2.09 -26.96
N VAL A 246 -2.30 -3.12 -27.75
CA VAL A 246 -2.19 -3.10 -29.22
C VAL A 246 -3.48 -2.64 -29.92
N ARG A 247 -4.47 -2.15 -29.17
CA ARG A 247 -5.72 -1.54 -29.68
C ARG A 247 -6.51 -2.46 -30.63
N THR A 248 -6.67 -3.72 -30.25
CA THR A 248 -7.49 -4.71 -30.97
C THR A 248 -8.69 -5.15 -30.13
N LYS A 249 -9.55 -6.01 -30.70
CA LYS A 249 -10.72 -6.57 -30.00
C LYS A 249 -10.26 -7.29 -28.72
N ILE A 250 -10.89 -6.97 -27.59
CA ILE A 250 -10.54 -7.52 -26.27
C ILE A 250 -11.48 -8.70 -25.96
N ASP A 251 -11.19 -9.86 -26.53
CA ASP A 251 -11.92 -11.11 -26.24
C ASP A 251 -11.13 -12.07 -25.34
N GLY A 252 -9.83 -11.82 -25.14
CA GLY A 252 -8.92 -12.67 -24.38
C GLY A 252 -8.46 -13.90 -25.16
N ILE A 253 -8.58 -13.90 -26.49
CA ILE A 253 -8.11 -14.96 -27.38
C ILE A 253 -7.07 -14.39 -28.33
N PHE A 254 -5.86 -14.95 -28.30
CA PHE A 254 -4.79 -14.54 -29.20
C PHE A 254 -5.01 -15.16 -30.58
N GLY A 255 -5.96 -14.60 -31.33
CA GLY A 255 -6.27 -14.98 -32.71
C GLY A 255 -5.54 -14.14 -33.77
N PRO A 256 -5.86 -14.33 -35.06
CA PRO A 256 -5.20 -13.63 -36.17
C PRO A 256 -5.25 -12.09 -36.08
N LYS A 257 -6.37 -11.54 -35.58
CA LYS A 257 -6.50 -10.08 -35.36
C LYS A 257 -5.57 -9.55 -34.27
N THR A 258 -5.29 -10.36 -33.25
CA THR A 258 -4.34 -10.00 -32.18
C THR A 258 -2.91 -10.12 -32.69
N GLU A 259 -2.59 -11.19 -33.40
CA GLU A 259 -1.28 -11.40 -34.01
C GLU A 259 -0.91 -10.26 -34.97
N LYS A 260 -1.83 -9.87 -35.88
CA LYS A 260 -1.64 -8.74 -36.79
C LYS A 260 -1.35 -7.43 -36.03
N ALA A 261 -2.09 -7.18 -34.94
CA ALA A 261 -1.90 -5.99 -34.12
C ALA A 261 -0.56 -6.02 -33.36
N VAL A 262 -0.11 -7.19 -32.89
CA VAL A 262 1.23 -7.36 -32.29
C VAL A 262 2.33 -7.13 -33.32
N LYS A 263 2.21 -7.67 -34.54
CA LYS A 263 3.17 -7.40 -35.63
C LYS A 263 3.26 -5.90 -35.94
N GLN A 264 2.12 -5.20 -36.00
CA GLN A 264 2.11 -3.75 -36.20
C GLN A 264 2.77 -3.01 -35.03
N TYR A 265 2.50 -3.42 -33.79
CA TYR A 265 3.14 -2.84 -32.61
C TYR A 265 4.65 -3.05 -32.64
N GLN A 266 5.12 -4.25 -32.97
CA GLN A 266 6.54 -4.58 -33.10
C GLN A 266 7.22 -3.71 -34.16
N ARG A 267 6.60 -3.57 -35.34
CA ARG A 267 7.08 -2.70 -36.41
C ARG A 267 7.21 -1.24 -35.94
N ASN A 268 6.21 -0.71 -35.26
CA ASN A 268 6.19 0.67 -34.77
C ASN A 268 7.18 0.93 -33.60
N ASN A 269 7.84 -0.11 -33.07
CA ASN A 269 8.71 -0.03 -31.91
C ASN A 269 10.09 -0.65 -32.14
N ASP A 270 10.46 -0.87 -33.41
CA ASP A 270 11.76 -1.42 -33.83
C ASP A 270 12.09 -2.77 -33.18
N LEU A 271 11.08 -3.64 -33.11
CA LEU A 271 11.20 -5.01 -32.60
C LEU A 271 11.13 -6.03 -33.73
N ARG A 272 11.62 -7.25 -33.48
CA ARG A 272 11.42 -8.39 -34.38
C ARG A 272 9.92 -8.58 -34.66
N ILE A 273 9.55 -8.60 -35.95
CA ILE A 273 8.15 -8.66 -36.41
C ILE A 273 7.71 -10.12 -36.58
N ASP A 274 7.62 -10.85 -35.48
CA ASP A 274 7.22 -12.27 -35.47
C ASP A 274 5.77 -12.51 -35.01
N GLY A 275 5.08 -11.47 -34.50
CA GLY A 275 3.72 -11.57 -33.96
C GLY A 275 3.64 -12.29 -32.61
N ILE A 276 4.78 -12.55 -31.98
CA ILE A 276 4.90 -13.22 -30.68
C ILE A 276 5.29 -12.20 -29.62
N VAL A 277 4.60 -12.19 -28.49
CA VAL A 277 4.98 -11.35 -27.36
C VAL A 277 6.02 -12.11 -26.53
N GLY A 278 7.27 -12.01 -26.97
CA GLY A 278 8.46 -12.47 -26.24
C GLY A 278 8.95 -11.46 -25.18
N PRO A 279 10.06 -11.74 -24.47
CA PRO A 279 10.54 -10.88 -23.38
C PRO A 279 10.80 -9.43 -23.79
N LYS A 280 11.42 -9.22 -24.98
CA LYS A 280 11.70 -7.87 -25.51
C LYS A 280 10.42 -7.10 -25.85
N THR A 281 9.46 -7.75 -26.50
CA THR A 281 8.15 -7.15 -26.82
C THR A 281 7.36 -6.85 -25.55
N TRP A 282 7.36 -7.77 -24.58
CA TRP A 282 6.73 -7.58 -23.28
C TRP A 282 7.31 -6.38 -22.53
N GLN A 283 8.65 -6.31 -22.44
CA GLN A 283 9.34 -5.21 -21.80
C GLN A 283 8.99 -3.87 -22.49
N LYS A 284 9.00 -3.81 -23.82
CA LYS A 284 8.62 -2.58 -24.54
C LYS A 284 7.16 -2.18 -24.29
N MET A 285 6.24 -3.14 -24.16
CA MET A 285 4.82 -2.88 -23.88
C MET A 285 4.57 -2.35 -22.47
N PHE A 286 5.34 -2.81 -21.49
CA PHE A 286 5.00 -2.65 -20.07
C PHE A 286 6.16 -2.13 -19.19
N ARG A 287 7.17 -1.50 -19.77
CA ARG A 287 8.18 -0.78 -18.98
C ARG A 287 7.70 0.63 -18.63
#